data_AF-A0A7J3HCD1-F1
#
_entry.id   AF-A0A7J3HCD1-F1
#
_cell.length_a   1.000
_cell.length_b   1.000
_cell.length_c   1.000
_cell.angle_alpha   90.00
_cell.angle_beta   90.00
_cell.angle_gamma   90.00
#
_symmetry.space_group_name_H-M   'P 1'
#
loop_
_entity.id
_entity.type
_entity.pdbx_description
1 polymer ?
#
loop_
_entity_poly.entity_id
_entity_poly.type
_entity_poly.pdbx_seq_one_letter_code
_entity_poly.pdbx_strand_id
1 'polypeptide(L)'
;MNGWLSLRVLFVSIIFLLSFLNVCYTSVYVFYPVQAVFYPQSPPVVFSGLNDFFVCIDVMRSRRSSLVFSDFESLSGGWGRLGGSWAIASGYKGNGLLGVDDDGGPGSSSVYYWDSSISSYEWLSASVKVRRYSGTTMWMGVSLLQQPTTSSRLYEISVYVTGNTGYLDIWYYNGRSWTRLYRSTTSFPAPTDRWFILYINYSRSAATSTNYISAVVYSVDGSVLASGSVSVSGGRYFIPSRVGVDVDGGQAVFDDFVVSVSDSRYVYVEGAPQGFTLSLYDDLGNKVAEATSSGSTTNLNVLSDAVVGRGWGGVFRIYDASGNLCLAKNFVDSIVGSDTYALVVHRIITTFYDEDTRAEIQILFSTYQLKLPKTVVLSAVSVDDTTPYYAGIILYPEHSLIQPDLELVIEVSNSTSSDSLLISGASPPAGPVETSLIKIDSSTSLKVSIEASKESTNNSSRLYLELVYCVDPQLKSVCVYYPVTLEV
;
A
#
# COMPACT_ATOMS: atom_id res chain seq x y z
N MET A 1 9.45 4.32 -131.97
CA MET A 1 10.43 4.37 -130.85
C MET A 1 9.83 5.26 -129.77
N ASN A 2 9.41 4.70 -128.61
CA ASN A 2 9.19 5.38 -127.32
C ASN A 2 8.54 4.42 -126.31
N GLY A 3 9.22 3.30 -126.00
CA GLY A 3 8.74 2.27 -125.06
C GLY A 3 9.65 2.02 -123.86
N TRP A 4 10.70 2.82 -123.67
CA TRP A 4 11.78 2.51 -122.71
C TRP A 4 11.92 3.52 -121.55
N LEU A 5 11.03 4.50 -121.43
CA LEU A 5 11.06 5.49 -120.33
C LEU A 5 10.15 5.15 -119.13
N SER A 6 9.21 4.20 -119.28
CA SER A 6 8.19 3.91 -118.24
C SER A 6 8.67 2.96 -117.14
N LEU A 7 9.59 2.03 -117.46
CA LEU A 7 9.99 0.98 -116.50
C LEU A 7 10.94 1.47 -115.39
N ARG A 8 11.77 2.50 -115.68
CA ARG A 8 12.74 3.03 -114.70
C ARG A 8 12.09 3.87 -113.60
N VAL A 9 11.01 4.58 -113.91
CA VAL A 9 10.26 5.39 -112.93
C VAL A 9 9.45 4.48 -111.99
N LEU A 10 8.94 3.35 -112.49
CA LEU A 10 8.24 2.35 -111.67
C LEU A 10 9.21 1.65 -110.70
N PHE A 11 10.40 1.30 -111.18
CA PHE A 11 11.39 0.57 -110.35
C PHE A 11 11.97 1.44 -109.23
N VAL A 12 12.25 2.72 -109.49
CA VAL A 12 12.72 3.66 -108.47
C VAL A 12 11.62 3.95 -107.44
N SER A 13 10.36 4.08 -107.86
CA SER A 13 9.23 4.27 -106.95
C SER A 13 8.97 3.06 -106.05
N ILE A 14 9.13 1.84 -106.58
CA ILE A 14 8.99 0.59 -105.81
C ILE A 14 10.13 0.44 -104.79
N ILE A 15 11.36 0.78 -105.16
CA ILE A 15 12.49 0.77 -104.22
C ILE A 15 12.28 1.83 -103.13
N PHE A 16 11.81 3.03 -103.47
CA PHE A 16 11.52 4.07 -102.47
C PHE A 16 10.39 3.66 -101.51
N LEU A 17 9.34 3.00 -102.01
CA LEU A 17 8.24 2.46 -101.20
C LEU A 17 8.70 1.31 -100.28
N LEU A 18 9.54 0.39 -100.78
CA LEU A 18 10.16 -0.68 -99.99
C LEU A 18 11.18 -0.16 -98.98
N SER A 19 11.82 0.96 -99.26
CA SER A 19 12.73 1.64 -98.33
C SER A 19 11.94 2.32 -97.21
N PHE A 20 10.81 2.95 -97.52
CA PHE A 20 9.91 3.56 -96.54
C PHE A 20 9.24 2.54 -95.62
N LEU A 21 8.91 1.35 -96.15
CA LEU A 21 8.33 0.25 -95.36
C LEU A 21 9.32 -0.39 -94.37
N ASN A 22 10.64 -0.23 -94.55
CA ASN A 22 11.66 -0.75 -93.63
C ASN A 22 12.07 0.22 -92.52
N VAL A 23 11.62 1.49 -92.54
CA VAL A 23 12.01 2.51 -91.55
C VAL A 23 10.93 2.76 -90.48
N CYS A 24 9.73 2.20 -90.65
CA CYS A 24 8.69 2.24 -89.61
C CYS A 24 8.80 1.04 -88.64
N TYR A 25 9.93 0.92 -87.94
CA TYR A 25 9.92 0.23 -86.65
C TYR A 25 9.34 1.19 -85.62
N THR A 26 8.04 1.09 -85.38
CA THR A 26 7.49 1.59 -84.12
C THR A 26 8.07 0.70 -83.02
N SER A 27 8.98 1.24 -82.21
CA SER A 27 9.31 0.63 -80.94
C SER A 27 8.07 0.76 -80.05
N VAL A 28 7.15 -0.20 -80.15
CA VAL A 28 6.10 -0.38 -79.15
C VAL A 28 6.84 -0.88 -77.92
N TYR A 29 7.13 0.04 -76.99
CA TYR A 29 7.48 -0.34 -75.64
C TYR A 29 6.25 -1.06 -75.06
N VAL A 30 6.25 -2.39 -75.14
CA VAL A 30 5.31 -3.20 -74.38
C VAL A 30 5.78 -3.13 -72.93
N PHE A 31 5.26 -2.16 -72.19
CA PHE A 31 5.26 -2.25 -70.73
C PHE A 31 4.38 -3.45 -70.39
N TYR A 32 4.99 -4.56 -69.97
CA TYR A 32 4.31 -5.50 -69.11
C TYR A 32 4.32 -4.84 -67.72
N PRO A 33 3.23 -4.25 -67.22
CA PRO A 33 3.19 -3.91 -65.81
C PRO A 33 3.36 -5.24 -65.06
N VAL A 34 4.54 -5.45 -64.47
CA VAL A 34 4.72 -6.50 -63.49
C VAL A 34 3.86 -6.08 -62.31
N GLN A 35 2.65 -6.62 -62.26
CA GLN A 35 1.76 -6.43 -61.13
C GLN A 35 2.22 -7.41 -60.05
N ALA A 36 3.19 -6.98 -59.25
CA ALA A 36 3.56 -7.69 -58.03
C ALA A 36 2.45 -7.45 -57.01
N VAL A 37 1.64 -8.48 -56.76
CA VAL A 37 0.70 -8.48 -55.65
C VAL A 37 1.45 -8.99 -54.44
N PHE A 38 1.80 -8.08 -53.54
CA PHE A 38 2.32 -8.44 -52.23
C PHE A 38 1.12 -8.72 -51.33
N TYR A 39 1.05 -9.94 -50.81
CA TYR A 39 0.20 -10.23 -49.67
C TYR A 39 1.06 -10.02 -48.43
N PRO A 40 0.92 -8.87 -47.72
CA PRO A 40 1.57 -8.75 -46.43
C PRO A 40 1.03 -9.88 -45.55
N GLN A 41 1.91 -10.79 -45.13
CA GLN A 41 1.55 -11.72 -44.08
C GLN A 41 1.50 -10.96 -42.76
N SER A 42 0.56 -11.35 -41.88
CA SER A 42 0.53 -10.83 -40.52
C SER A 42 1.93 -10.95 -39.94
N PRO A 43 2.49 -9.87 -39.39
CA PRO A 43 3.89 -9.88 -39.06
C PRO A 43 4.12 -10.83 -37.90
N PRO A 44 5.26 -11.54 -37.84
CA PRO A 44 5.45 -12.56 -36.85
C PRO A 44 5.93 -11.97 -35.52
N VAL A 45 5.52 -10.76 -35.17
CA VAL A 45 5.75 -10.19 -33.85
C VAL A 45 4.40 -9.75 -33.32
N VAL A 46 4.10 -10.16 -32.10
CA VAL A 46 2.89 -9.77 -31.39
C VAL A 46 3.24 -9.24 -30.00
N PHE A 47 2.39 -8.36 -29.49
CA PHE A 47 2.46 -7.91 -28.11
C PHE A 47 1.98 -9.01 -27.16
N SER A 48 2.56 -9.00 -25.97
CA SER A 48 2.17 -9.86 -24.86
C SER A 48 2.46 -9.14 -23.55
N GLY A 49 1.75 -9.49 -22.49
CA GLY A 49 1.93 -8.87 -21.19
C GLY A 49 0.78 -9.18 -20.24
N LEU A 50 0.86 -8.60 -19.05
CA LEU A 50 -0.24 -8.60 -18.11
C LEU A 50 -1.19 -7.45 -18.46
N ASN A 51 -2.49 -7.74 -18.56
CA ASN A 51 -3.48 -6.75 -18.97
C ASN A 51 -3.85 -5.76 -17.85
N ASP A 52 -3.74 -6.17 -16.59
CA ASP A 52 -4.06 -5.35 -15.43
C ASP A 52 -3.29 -5.89 -14.23
N PHE A 53 -2.35 -5.11 -13.70
CA PHE A 53 -1.54 -5.52 -12.57
C PHE A 53 -1.15 -4.33 -11.70
N PHE A 54 -0.76 -4.66 -10.47
CA PHE A 54 -0.35 -3.69 -9.48
C PHE A 54 1.14 -3.78 -9.21
N VAL A 55 1.75 -2.63 -8.94
CA VAL A 55 3.14 -2.52 -8.52
C VAL A 55 3.14 -1.99 -7.09
N CYS A 56 3.33 -2.87 -6.10
CA CYS A 56 3.45 -2.45 -4.71
C CYS A 56 4.86 -1.92 -4.46
N ILE A 57 4.94 -0.68 -3.98
CA ILE A 57 6.21 0.03 -3.81
C ILE A 57 6.62 0.05 -2.35
N ASP A 58 5.72 0.49 -1.49
CA ASP A 58 5.99 0.64 -0.07
C ASP A 58 4.69 0.64 0.73
N VAL A 59 4.81 0.47 2.04
CA VAL A 59 3.77 0.80 3.01
C VAL A 59 4.41 1.69 4.06
N MET A 60 3.84 2.88 4.25
CA MET A 60 4.41 3.89 5.14
C MET A 60 3.41 4.32 6.19
N ARG A 61 3.87 4.61 7.41
CA ARG A 61 3.01 5.15 8.46
C ARG A 61 2.65 6.60 8.13
N SER A 62 1.40 6.84 7.78
CA SER A 62 0.89 8.18 7.47
C SER A 62 0.52 8.96 8.72
N ARG A 63 0.06 8.26 9.77
CA ARG A 63 -0.38 8.88 11.01
C ARG A 63 -0.24 7.94 12.21
N ARG A 64 0.09 8.51 13.37
CA ARG A 64 -0.07 7.88 14.69
C ARG A 64 -1.14 8.61 15.48
N SER A 65 -2.16 7.89 15.92
CA SER A 65 -3.21 8.44 16.79
C SER A 65 -3.02 8.09 18.27
N SER A 66 -2.09 7.18 18.59
CA SER A 66 -1.71 6.90 19.97
C SER A 66 -0.97 8.09 20.58
N LEU A 67 -1.40 8.47 21.79
CA LEU A 67 -0.80 9.53 22.60
C LEU A 67 0.38 8.99 23.41
N VAL A 68 0.21 7.78 23.95
CA VAL A 68 1.21 7.03 24.69
C VAL A 68 0.99 5.55 24.45
N PHE A 69 2.09 4.80 24.43
CA PHE A 69 2.06 3.35 24.44
C PHE A 69 3.31 2.81 25.15
N SER A 70 3.21 1.60 25.70
CA SER A 70 4.34 0.88 26.29
C SER A 70 4.00 -0.60 26.41
N ASP A 71 4.95 -1.46 26.06
CA ASP A 71 4.96 -2.88 26.43
C ASP A 71 5.70 -3.13 27.75
N PHE A 72 6.26 -2.06 28.34
CA PHE A 72 7.07 -2.10 29.54
C PHE A 72 8.30 -3.03 29.45
N GLU A 73 9.00 -3.05 28.31
CA GLU A 73 10.33 -3.68 28.20
C GLU A 73 11.39 -3.00 29.06
N SER A 74 11.13 -1.75 29.44
CA SER A 74 11.86 -1.02 30.46
C SER A 74 10.93 -0.01 31.13
N LEU A 75 11.33 0.51 32.30
CA LEU A 75 10.58 1.61 32.93
C LEU A 75 10.63 2.82 31.99
N SER A 76 9.47 3.18 31.45
CA SER A 76 9.34 4.25 30.48
C SER A 76 9.57 5.62 31.13
N GLY A 77 10.39 6.47 30.50
CA GLY A 77 10.52 7.87 30.91
C GLY A 77 9.21 8.64 30.73
N GLY A 78 8.99 9.67 31.57
CA GLY A 78 7.75 10.46 31.54
C GLY A 78 6.55 9.80 32.22
N TRP A 79 6.82 8.86 33.13
CA TRP A 79 5.82 8.21 33.97
C TRP A 79 6.10 8.52 35.45
N GLY A 80 5.02 8.79 36.18
CA GLY A 80 5.01 9.00 37.62
C GLY A 80 4.32 7.86 38.35
N ARG A 81 4.44 7.85 39.69
CA ARG A 81 3.74 6.90 40.56
C ARG A 81 3.11 7.58 41.76
N LEU A 82 1.97 7.05 42.22
CA LEU A 82 1.28 7.44 43.46
C LEU A 82 1.01 6.16 44.24
N GLY A 83 1.78 5.94 45.30
CA GLY A 83 1.78 4.65 46.00
C GLY A 83 2.40 3.51 45.18
N GLY A 84 2.46 2.37 45.83
CA GLY A 84 2.96 1.10 45.33
C GLY A 84 4.45 1.07 45.08
N SER A 85 4.92 -0.15 44.81
CA SER A 85 6.22 -0.36 44.17
C SER A 85 6.02 -0.88 42.76
N TRP A 86 6.83 -0.35 41.83
CA TRP A 86 6.69 -0.57 40.40
C TRP A 86 8.03 -0.98 39.81
N ALA A 87 8.06 -2.12 39.13
CA ALA A 87 9.28 -2.72 38.61
C ALA A 87 9.00 -3.51 37.33
N ILE A 88 10.05 -3.83 36.59
CA ILE A 88 9.95 -4.71 35.42
C ILE A 88 9.98 -6.17 35.89
N ALA A 89 9.07 -6.97 35.34
CA ALA A 89 8.96 -8.41 35.56
C ALA A 89 8.63 -9.14 34.25
N SER A 90 8.38 -10.44 34.29
CA SER A 90 7.95 -11.20 33.12
C SER A 90 6.52 -10.82 32.71
N GLY A 91 6.39 -10.31 31.48
CA GLY A 91 5.13 -9.93 30.82
C GLY A 91 4.59 -11.03 29.92
N TYR A 92 3.82 -10.62 28.90
CA TYR A 92 3.13 -11.52 27.98
C TYR A 92 4.04 -12.03 26.86
N LYS A 93 4.79 -11.14 26.19
CA LYS A 93 5.74 -11.46 25.09
C LYS A 93 7.21 -11.20 25.42
N GLY A 94 7.47 -10.69 26.63
CA GLY A 94 8.80 -10.41 27.13
C GLY A 94 8.72 -9.95 28.57
N ASN A 95 9.08 -8.70 28.78
CA ASN A 95 8.94 -8.03 30.06
C ASN A 95 7.55 -7.38 30.18
N GLY A 96 7.22 -6.91 31.38
CA GLY A 96 5.98 -6.21 31.69
C GLY A 96 6.15 -5.41 32.97
N LEU A 97 5.18 -4.55 33.28
CA LEU A 97 5.18 -3.73 34.48
C LEU A 97 4.50 -4.46 35.63
N LEU A 98 5.27 -4.84 36.66
CA LEU A 98 4.74 -5.33 37.93
C LEU A 98 4.38 -4.14 38.83
N GLY A 99 3.11 -4.06 39.22
CA GLY A 99 2.63 -3.21 40.30
C GLY A 99 2.40 -4.02 41.56
N VAL A 100 2.92 -3.53 42.68
CA VAL A 100 2.66 -4.06 44.03
C VAL A 100 1.98 -2.96 44.82
N ASP A 101 0.76 -3.24 45.26
CA ASP A 101 0.00 -2.29 46.06
C ASP A 101 0.57 -2.15 47.49
N ASP A 102 0.55 -0.92 48.01
CA ASP A 102 0.98 -0.57 49.37
C ASP A 102 0.01 0.38 50.10
N ASP A 103 -1.22 0.51 49.59
CA ASP A 103 -2.25 1.44 50.08
C ASP A 103 -1.86 2.94 50.00
N GLY A 104 -0.79 3.30 49.29
CA GLY A 104 -0.18 4.63 49.32
C GLY A 104 -0.72 5.65 48.30
N GLY A 105 -1.52 5.21 47.33
CA GLY A 105 -2.09 6.07 46.30
C GLY A 105 -3.51 6.56 46.63
N PRO A 106 -4.20 7.20 45.67
CA PRO A 106 -5.50 7.81 45.94
C PRO A 106 -6.57 6.76 46.27
N GLY A 107 -7.21 6.94 47.42
CA GLY A 107 -8.19 5.96 47.93
C GLY A 107 -7.57 4.60 48.26
N SER A 108 -6.27 4.57 48.57
CA SER A 108 -5.48 3.35 48.77
C SER A 108 -5.13 2.56 47.50
N SER A 109 -5.63 2.96 46.31
CA SER A 109 -5.18 2.32 45.06
C SER A 109 -3.81 2.84 44.64
N SER A 110 -2.86 1.95 44.36
CA SER A 110 -1.53 2.29 43.85
C SER A 110 -1.56 2.53 42.35
N VAL A 111 -1.03 3.66 41.88
CA VAL A 111 -1.15 4.10 40.48
C VAL A 111 0.21 4.40 39.83
N TYR A 112 0.40 3.92 38.61
CA TYR A 112 1.52 4.28 37.72
C TYR A 112 0.97 4.96 36.46
N TYR A 113 1.31 6.23 36.24
CA TYR A 113 0.61 7.07 35.26
C TYR A 113 1.56 7.81 34.33
N TRP A 114 1.09 8.09 33.13
CA TRP A 114 1.81 8.91 32.16
C TRP A 114 1.67 10.39 32.53
N ASP A 115 2.79 11.10 32.67
CA ASP A 115 2.83 12.46 33.24
C ASP A 115 2.27 13.55 32.33
N SER A 116 2.01 13.25 31.06
CA SER A 116 1.44 14.21 30.11
C SER A 116 -0.06 14.40 30.32
N SER A 117 -0.55 15.61 30.05
CA SER A 117 -1.97 15.92 30.25
C SER A 117 -2.85 15.36 29.15
N ILE A 118 -3.95 14.69 29.54
CA ILE A 118 -5.01 14.26 28.63
C ILE A 118 -6.27 15.15 28.69
N SER A 119 -6.24 16.23 29.48
CA SER A 119 -7.42 17.06 29.79
C SER A 119 -8.03 17.82 28.60
N SER A 120 -7.29 17.95 27.49
CA SER A 120 -7.75 18.60 26.26
C SER A 120 -8.61 17.68 25.40
N TYR A 121 -8.49 16.37 25.53
CA TYR A 121 -9.18 15.42 24.67
C TYR A 121 -10.61 15.17 25.15
N GLU A 122 -11.55 15.22 24.22
CA GLU A 122 -12.98 14.93 24.49
C GLU A 122 -13.33 13.46 24.31
N TRP A 123 -12.47 12.71 23.62
CA TRP A 123 -12.59 11.28 23.39
C TRP A 123 -11.22 10.63 23.44
N LEU A 124 -11.13 9.47 24.07
CA LEU A 124 -9.95 8.63 24.17
C LEU A 124 -10.35 7.15 24.14
N SER A 125 -9.53 6.31 23.55
CA SER A 125 -9.48 4.88 23.86
C SER A 125 -8.25 4.57 24.71
N ALA A 126 -8.37 3.55 25.56
CA ALA A 126 -7.24 2.94 26.24
C ALA A 126 -7.34 1.41 26.15
N SER A 127 -6.21 0.74 26.01
CA SER A 127 -6.11 -0.72 26.05
C SER A 127 -4.93 -1.12 26.90
N VAL A 128 -5.07 -2.21 27.67
CA VAL A 128 -3.97 -2.79 28.43
C VAL A 128 -4.18 -4.29 28.59
N LYS A 129 -3.10 -5.06 28.51
CA LYS A 129 -3.09 -6.45 29.00
C LYS A 129 -2.78 -6.46 30.48
N VAL A 130 -3.56 -7.22 31.23
CA VAL A 130 -3.40 -7.31 32.69
C VAL A 130 -3.53 -8.75 33.16
N ARG A 131 -2.69 -9.13 34.13
CA ARG A 131 -2.73 -10.42 34.81
C ARG A 131 -2.53 -10.23 36.31
N ARG A 132 -3.33 -10.96 37.09
CA ARG A 132 -3.12 -11.08 38.54
C ARG A 132 -1.84 -11.85 38.82
N TYR A 133 -0.91 -11.29 39.58
CA TYR A 133 0.28 -12.00 40.04
C TYR A 133 0.06 -12.65 41.41
N SER A 134 -0.50 -11.90 42.37
CA SER A 134 -0.86 -12.42 43.69
C SER A 134 -2.03 -11.62 44.30
N GLY A 135 -2.66 -12.16 45.34
CA GLY A 135 -3.84 -11.59 45.98
C GLY A 135 -5.11 -12.40 45.72
N THR A 136 -6.00 -12.46 46.70
CA THR A 136 -7.27 -13.21 46.59
C THR A 136 -8.45 -12.32 46.24
N THR A 137 -8.38 -11.04 46.57
CA THR A 137 -9.37 -10.02 46.22
C THR A 137 -8.61 -8.78 45.80
N MET A 138 -8.73 -8.35 44.55
CA MET A 138 -7.97 -7.22 44.04
C MET A 138 -8.64 -6.55 42.84
N TRP A 139 -8.23 -5.31 42.58
CA TRP A 139 -8.57 -4.55 41.38
C TRP A 139 -7.29 -4.28 40.60
N MET A 140 -7.36 -4.44 39.29
CA MET A 140 -6.24 -4.21 38.39
C MET A 140 -6.76 -3.69 37.05
N GLY A 141 -6.26 -2.54 36.61
CA GLY A 141 -6.78 -1.93 35.39
C GLY A 141 -6.18 -0.59 35.06
N VAL A 142 -7.04 0.33 34.61
CA VAL A 142 -6.69 1.66 34.13
C VAL A 142 -7.35 2.72 35.01
N SER A 143 -6.57 3.72 35.39
CA SER A 143 -7.01 4.86 36.16
C SER A 143 -7.04 6.12 35.31
N LEU A 144 -8.08 6.93 35.51
CA LEU A 144 -8.22 8.28 34.97
C LEU A 144 -8.18 9.26 36.14
N LEU A 145 -7.05 9.95 36.33
CA LEU A 145 -6.81 10.84 37.48
C LEU A 145 -7.18 12.28 37.15
N GLN A 146 -7.76 13.00 38.10
CA GLN A 146 -7.95 14.45 37.97
C GLN A 146 -6.62 15.21 38.05
N GLN A 147 -5.74 14.80 38.95
CA GLN A 147 -4.42 15.40 39.21
C GLN A 147 -3.40 14.32 39.62
N PRO A 148 -2.09 14.57 39.45
CA PRO A 148 -1.02 13.66 39.85
C PRO A 148 -0.70 13.75 41.36
N THR A 149 -1.69 13.54 42.23
CA THR A 149 -1.52 13.62 43.70
C THR A 149 -2.27 12.50 44.41
N THR A 150 -1.83 12.11 45.61
CA THR A 150 -2.49 11.04 46.41
C THR A 150 -3.88 11.42 46.92
N SER A 151 -4.24 12.70 46.92
CA SER A 151 -5.60 13.16 47.25
C SER A 151 -6.50 13.34 46.02
N SER A 152 -6.04 12.90 44.84
CA SER A 152 -6.72 13.12 43.57
C SER A 152 -8.06 12.39 43.50
N ARG A 153 -9.01 12.97 42.75
CA ARG A 153 -10.22 12.25 42.32
C ARG A 153 -9.82 11.33 41.17
N LEU A 154 -10.40 10.13 41.12
CA LEU A 154 -10.11 9.19 40.05
C LEU A 154 -11.33 8.38 39.62
N TYR A 155 -11.31 7.94 38.35
CA TYR A 155 -12.10 6.82 37.89
C TYR A 155 -11.18 5.62 37.76
N GLU A 156 -11.56 4.50 38.38
CA GLU A 156 -10.88 3.22 38.22
C GLU A 156 -11.75 2.36 37.32
N ILE A 157 -11.14 1.78 36.28
CA ILE A 157 -11.78 0.84 35.38
C ILE A 157 -10.93 -0.42 35.44
N SER A 158 -11.47 -1.48 36.04
CA SER A 158 -10.64 -2.58 36.50
C SER A 158 -11.28 -3.95 36.26
N VAL A 159 -10.40 -4.93 36.09
CA VAL A 159 -10.73 -6.34 36.27
C VAL A 159 -10.70 -6.61 37.77
N TYR A 160 -11.88 -6.68 38.38
CA TYR A 160 -12.03 -7.07 39.78
C TYR A 160 -11.97 -8.59 39.88
N VAL A 161 -11.06 -9.12 40.70
CA VAL A 161 -10.93 -10.55 40.95
C VAL A 161 -11.23 -10.85 42.41
N THR A 162 -12.04 -11.89 42.67
CA THR A 162 -12.23 -12.47 43.99
C THR A 162 -12.20 -13.99 43.92
N GLY A 163 -11.29 -14.63 44.66
CA GLY A 163 -10.96 -16.05 44.47
C GLY A 163 -10.43 -16.30 43.05
N ASN A 164 -11.17 -17.06 42.24
CA ASN A 164 -10.89 -17.30 40.82
C ASN A 164 -12.00 -16.75 39.92
N THR A 165 -12.79 -15.80 40.42
CA THR A 165 -13.91 -15.20 39.70
C THR A 165 -13.60 -13.73 39.41
N GLY A 166 -13.66 -13.37 38.14
CA GLY A 166 -13.43 -12.02 37.64
C GLY A 166 -14.75 -11.31 37.27
N TYR A 167 -14.74 -9.99 37.39
CA TYR A 167 -15.79 -9.06 36.97
C TYR A 167 -15.15 -7.81 36.35
N LEU A 168 -15.91 -7.08 35.53
CA LEU A 168 -15.56 -5.72 35.14
C LEU A 168 -16.19 -4.75 36.14
N ASP A 169 -15.36 -3.91 36.77
CA ASP A 169 -15.79 -2.86 37.68
C ASP A 169 -15.45 -1.47 37.13
N ILE A 170 -16.31 -0.49 37.44
CA ILE A 170 -16.01 0.93 37.27
C ILE A 170 -16.30 1.63 38.59
N TRP A 171 -15.28 2.27 39.16
CA TRP A 171 -15.36 2.99 40.43
C TRP A 171 -15.04 4.48 40.26
N TYR A 172 -15.49 5.25 41.24
CA TYR A 172 -15.17 6.65 41.38
C TYR A 172 -14.71 6.94 42.81
N TYR A 173 -13.54 7.56 42.94
CA TYR A 173 -13.03 8.11 44.18
C TYR A 173 -13.17 9.62 44.19
N ASN A 174 -13.82 10.17 45.22
CA ASN A 174 -14.06 11.61 45.34
C ASN A 174 -12.97 12.39 46.11
N GLY A 175 -11.84 11.75 46.44
CA GLY A 175 -10.83 12.32 47.34
C GLY A 175 -11.02 11.94 48.82
N ARG A 176 -12.08 11.19 49.16
CA ARG A 176 -12.38 10.73 50.53
C ARG A 176 -12.96 9.33 50.60
N SER A 177 -13.85 8.97 49.67
CA SER A 177 -14.60 7.71 49.69
C SER A 177 -14.80 7.18 48.28
N TRP A 178 -14.78 5.86 48.16
CA TRP A 178 -15.12 5.14 46.94
C TRP A 178 -16.63 5.05 46.72
N THR A 179 -17.03 5.05 45.45
CA THR A 179 -18.40 4.77 45.02
C THR A 179 -18.35 3.92 43.77
N ARG A 180 -18.98 2.74 43.81
CA ARG A 180 -19.09 1.89 42.62
C ARG A 180 -20.07 2.51 41.67
N LEU A 181 -19.64 2.72 40.44
CA LEU A 181 -20.49 3.21 39.36
C LEU A 181 -21.09 2.03 38.59
N TYR A 182 -20.32 0.95 38.42
CA TYR A 182 -20.75 -0.23 37.67
C TYR A 182 -20.02 -1.49 38.14
N ARG A 183 -20.70 -2.63 37.97
CA ARG A 183 -20.15 -3.98 37.99
C ARG A 183 -20.84 -4.80 36.92
N SER A 184 -20.10 -5.58 36.16
CA SER A 184 -20.70 -6.51 35.19
C SER A 184 -21.57 -7.55 35.89
N THR A 185 -22.71 -7.86 35.29
CA THR A 185 -23.57 -8.96 35.74
C THR A 185 -22.96 -10.32 35.41
N THR A 186 -22.21 -10.38 34.31
CA THR A 186 -21.44 -11.57 33.91
C THR A 186 -20.12 -11.62 34.67
N SER A 187 -19.88 -12.76 35.31
CA SER A 187 -18.57 -13.14 35.86
C SER A 187 -17.81 -14.03 34.89
N PHE A 188 -16.48 -14.08 35.01
CA PHE A 188 -15.63 -14.95 34.19
C PHE A 188 -14.53 -15.63 35.02
N PRO A 189 -13.99 -16.78 34.59
CA PRO A 189 -12.87 -17.43 35.29
C PRO A 189 -11.60 -16.58 35.23
N ALA A 190 -11.02 -16.30 36.41
CA ALA A 190 -9.83 -15.49 36.58
C ALA A 190 -8.77 -16.14 37.49
N PRO A 191 -8.16 -17.26 37.07
CA PRO A 191 -7.01 -17.83 37.77
C PRO A 191 -5.78 -16.91 37.65
N THR A 192 -4.76 -17.14 38.48
CA THR A 192 -3.55 -16.29 38.59
C THR A 192 -2.66 -16.29 37.35
N ASP A 193 -2.78 -17.28 36.48
CA ASP A 193 -1.97 -17.41 35.26
C ASP A 193 -2.62 -16.75 34.03
N ARG A 194 -3.89 -16.32 34.13
CA ARG A 194 -4.65 -15.84 32.99
C ARG A 194 -4.46 -14.34 32.73
N TRP A 195 -4.09 -14.02 31.50
CA TRP A 195 -4.10 -12.66 30.96
C TRP A 195 -5.47 -12.24 30.45
N PHE A 196 -5.78 -10.96 30.62
CA PHE A 196 -6.96 -10.29 30.09
C PHE A 196 -6.53 -9.08 29.28
N ILE A 197 -7.36 -8.68 28.32
CA ILE A 197 -7.23 -7.38 27.65
C ILE A 197 -8.39 -6.52 28.13
N LEU A 198 -8.09 -5.39 28.74
CA LEU A 198 -9.06 -4.39 29.15
C LEU A 198 -9.03 -3.25 28.13
N TYR A 199 -10.11 -3.11 27.36
CA TYR A 199 -10.31 -2.02 26.42
C TYR A 199 -11.34 -1.04 26.94
N ILE A 200 -11.07 0.26 26.82
CA ILE A 200 -11.85 1.34 27.43
C ILE A 200 -12.06 2.42 26.37
N ASN A 201 -13.27 2.98 26.31
CA ASN A 201 -13.51 4.28 25.69
C ASN A 201 -13.97 5.27 26.75
N TYR A 202 -13.31 6.42 26.78
CA TYR A 202 -13.73 7.60 27.53
C TYR A 202 -14.20 8.66 26.54
N SER A 203 -15.32 9.30 26.84
CA SER A 203 -15.68 10.56 26.20
C SER A 203 -16.32 11.51 27.18
N ARG A 204 -16.37 12.80 26.84
CA ARG A 204 -17.03 13.82 27.65
C ARG A 204 -17.85 14.76 26.80
N SER A 205 -18.88 15.31 27.42
CA SER A 205 -19.65 16.43 26.89
C SER A 205 -19.48 17.62 27.82
N ALA A 206 -18.82 18.67 27.35
CA ALA A 206 -18.68 19.92 28.09
C ALA A 206 -20.05 20.59 28.31
N ALA A 207 -20.95 20.50 27.33
CA ALA A 207 -22.28 21.09 27.38
C ALA A 207 -23.14 20.53 28.53
N THR A 208 -22.99 19.24 28.83
CA THR A 208 -23.77 18.57 29.89
C THR A 208 -22.94 18.22 31.12
N SER A 209 -21.65 18.60 31.17
CA SER A 209 -20.71 18.21 32.23
C SER A 209 -20.83 16.74 32.59
N THR A 210 -20.78 15.89 31.56
CA THR A 210 -21.00 14.45 31.66
C THR A 210 -19.83 13.72 31.04
N ASN A 211 -19.30 12.73 31.77
CA ASN A 211 -18.36 11.75 31.24
C ASN A 211 -19.11 10.47 30.87
N TYR A 212 -18.72 9.85 29.77
CA TYR A 212 -19.16 8.54 29.35
C TYR A 212 -17.95 7.62 29.37
N ILE A 213 -18.06 6.50 30.09
CA ILE A 213 -17.00 5.50 30.20
C ILE A 213 -17.63 4.18 29.78
N SER A 214 -17.05 3.53 28.78
CA SER A 214 -17.38 2.15 28.42
C SER A 214 -16.13 1.30 28.46
N ALA A 215 -16.28 0.04 28.84
CA ALA A 215 -15.17 -0.88 28.94
C ALA A 215 -15.60 -2.30 28.56
N VAL A 216 -14.64 -3.06 28.03
CA VAL A 216 -14.79 -4.45 27.64
C VAL A 216 -13.57 -5.22 28.11
N VAL A 217 -13.80 -6.34 28.79
CA VAL A 217 -12.78 -7.32 29.14
C VAL A 217 -12.82 -8.42 28.10
N TYR A 218 -11.71 -8.64 27.44
CA TYR A 218 -11.51 -9.74 26.51
C TYR A 218 -10.56 -10.77 27.12
N SER A 219 -10.69 -12.03 26.71
CA SER A 219 -9.56 -12.95 26.75
C SER A 219 -8.56 -12.61 25.65
N VAL A 220 -7.33 -13.13 25.78
CA VAL A 220 -6.24 -12.87 24.81
C VAL A 220 -6.53 -13.39 23.39
N ASP A 221 -7.49 -14.30 23.23
CA ASP A 221 -8.00 -14.78 21.94
C ASP A 221 -9.02 -13.83 21.28
N GLY A 222 -9.40 -12.74 21.95
CA GLY A 222 -10.36 -11.75 21.48
C GLY A 222 -11.82 -12.03 21.84
N SER A 223 -12.12 -13.08 22.62
CA SER A 223 -13.49 -13.34 23.09
C SER A 223 -13.91 -12.34 24.17
N VAL A 224 -15.10 -11.76 24.06
CA VAL A 224 -15.67 -10.87 25.09
C VAL A 224 -16.05 -11.69 26.33
N LEU A 225 -15.48 -11.33 27.48
CA LEU A 225 -15.78 -11.96 28.78
C LEU A 225 -16.78 -11.12 29.58
N ALA A 226 -16.66 -9.80 29.54
CA ALA A 226 -17.57 -8.86 30.18
C ALA A 226 -17.51 -7.49 29.47
N SER A 227 -18.59 -6.71 29.55
CA SER A 227 -18.63 -5.35 29.02
C SER A 227 -19.63 -4.51 29.78
N GLY A 228 -19.39 -3.20 29.86
CA GLY A 228 -20.28 -2.27 30.55
C GLY A 228 -20.03 -0.83 30.18
N SER A 229 -20.97 0.05 30.56
CA SER A 229 -20.82 1.49 30.40
C SER A 229 -21.53 2.28 31.49
N VAL A 230 -21.04 3.48 31.75
CA VAL A 230 -21.61 4.43 32.71
C VAL A 230 -21.62 5.85 32.14
N SER A 231 -22.61 6.62 32.56
CA SER A 231 -22.65 8.07 32.39
C SER A 231 -22.51 8.72 33.76
N VAL A 232 -21.57 9.65 33.89
CA VAL A 232 -21.20 10.27 35.16
C VAL A 232 -21.35 11.79 35.07
N SER A 233 -22.23 12.33 35.91
CA SER A 233 -22.54 13.76 35.96
C SER A 233 -22.56 14.30 37.40
N GLY A 234 -22.77 15.61 37.55
CA GLY A 234 -22.91 16.27 38.86
C GLY A 234 -21.64 16.20 39.72
N GLY A 235 -21.78 15.97 41.03
CA GLY A 235 -20.64 15.92 41.96
C GLY A 235 -19.63 14.79 41.71
N ARG A 236 -19.92 13.87 40.79
CA ARG A 236 -19.01 12.80 40.37
C ARG A 236 -18.24 13.14 39.10
N TYR A 237 -18.63 14.19 38.37
CA TYR A 237 -17.93 14.67 37.18
C TYR A 237 -16.61 15.37 37.53
N PHE A 238 -15.56 15.03 36.79
CA PHE A 238 -14.33 15.82 36.67
C PHE A 238 -13.69 15.54 35.31
N ILE A 239 -12.78 16.42 34.89
CA ILE A 239 -11.99 16.20 33.68
C ILE A 239 -10.71 15.47 34.10
N PRO A 240 -10.48 14.22 33.66
CA PRO A 240 -9.20 13.56 33.88
C PRO A 240 -8.08 14.35 33.22
N SER A 241 -6.96 14.49 33.92
CA SER A 241 -5.74 15.07 33.37
C SER A 241 -4.63 14.06 33.20
N ARG A 242 -4.69 12.87 33.83
CA ARG A 242 -3.70 11.80 33.64
C ARG A 242 -4.40 10.47 33.42
N VAL A 243 -3.68 9.55 32.81
CA VAL A 243 -4.09 8.17 32.58
C VAL A 243 -2.93 7.25 32.95
N GLY A 244 -3.25 6.09 33.51
CA GLY A 244 -2.25 5.14 33.96
C GLY A 244 -2.86 3.78 34.20
N VAL A 245 -2.05 2.88 34.76
CA VAL A 245 -2.50 1.61 35.31
C VAL A 245 -2.55 1.69 36.82
N ASP A 246 -3.43 0.90 37.42
CA ASP A 246 -3.62 0.87 38.87
C ASP A 246 -3.81 -0.55 39.39
N VAL A 247 -3.43 -0.75 40.66
CA VAL A 247 -3.60 -1.99 41.40
C VAL A 247 -3.99 -1.69 42.86
N ASP A 248 -4.94 -2.46 43.38
CA ASP A 248 -5.40 -2.40 44.77
C ASP A 248 -5.60 -3.83 45.33
N GLY A 249 -5.11 -4.11 46.54
CA GLY A 249 -5.31 -5.37 47.26
C GLY A 249 -4.39 -6.54 46.87
N GLY A 250 -3.32 -6.30 46.10
CA GLY A 250 -2.41 -7.36 45.67
C GLY A 250 -1.32 -6.93 44.69
N GLN A 251 -0.95 -7.84 43.78
CA GLN A 251 0.08 -7.62 42.78
C GLN A 251 -0.44 -7.98 41.39
N ALA A 252 -0.20 -7.11 40.41
CA ALA A 252 -0.62 -7.31 39.03
C ALA A 252 0.53 -7.00 38.06
N VAL A 253 0.53 -7.68 36.91
CA VAL A 253 1.43 -7.39 35.78
C VAL A 253 0.63 -6.77 34.65
N PHE A 254 1.16 -5.69 34.09
CA PHE A 254 0.59 -4.95 32.96
C PHE A 254 1.52 -5.04 31.75
N ASP A 255 0.92 -5.07 30.56
CA ASP A 255 1.61 -5.16 29.27
C ASP A 255 0.73 -4.51 28.18
N ASP A 256 1.27 -4.24 27.00
CA ASP A 256 0.58 -3.65 25.84
C ASP A 256 -0.34 -2.46 26.17
N PHE A 257 0.15 -1.52 26.98
CA PHE A 257 -0.59 -0.32 27.33
C PHE A 257 -0.62 0.65 26.14
N VAL A 258 -1.81 1.11 25.75
CA VAL A 258 -2.01 2.12 24.69
C VAL A 258 -3.10 3.09 25.13
N VAL A 259 -2.88 4.38 24.88
CA VAL A 259 -3.94 5.40 24.92
C VAL A 259 -3.96 6.15 23.60
N SER A 260 -5.14 6.35 23.01
CA SER A 260 -5.27 6.88 21.65
C SER A 260 -6.49 7.78 21.48
N VAL A 261 -6.42 8.67 20.49
CA VAL A 261 -7.58 9.45 19.98
C VAL A 261 -8.30 8.77 18.81
N SER A 262 -7.93 7.52 18.49
CA SER A 262 -8.72 6.61 17.65
C SER A 262 -8.87 5.25 18.36
N ASP A 263 -9.58 4.29 17.75
CA ASP A 263 -9.77 2.95 18.29
C ASP A 263 -8.45 2.18 18.27
N SER A 264 -7.91 1.87 19.45
CA SER A 264 -6.62 1.19 19.62
C SER A 264 -6.66 -0.31 19.33
N ARG A 265 -7.83 -0.89 19.01
CA ARG A 265 -7.95 -2.30 18.64
C ARG A 265 -7.54 -2.57 17.20
N TYR A 266 -7.37 -1.53 16.39
CA TYR A 266 -7.10 -1.67 14.97
C TYR A 266 -5.86 -0.91 14.53
N VAL A 267 -5.09 -1.49 13.62
CA VAL A 267 -4.20 -0.76 12.73
C VAL A 267 -4.94 -0.53 11.42
N TYR A 268 -4.86 0.68 10.87
CA TYR A 268 -5.56 1.07 9.66
C TYR A 268 -4.60 1.07 8.47
N VAL A 269 -5.03 0.54 7.32
CA VAL A 269 -4.26 0.59 6.07
C VAL A 269 -5.13 1.17 4.98
N GLU A 270 -4.70 2.28 4.40
CA GLU A 270 -5.34 2.98 3.30
C GLU A 270 -4.67 2.66 1.96
N GLY A 271 -5.37 2.88 0.85
CA GLY A 271 -4.82 2.69 -0.50
C GLY A 271 -4.68 1.24 -0.96
N ALA A 272 -5.12 0.27 -0.15
CA ALA A 272 -5.09 -1.15 -0.53
C ALA A 272 -6.19 -1.47 -1.57
N PRO A 273 -5.86 -1.97 -2.77
CA PRO A 273 -6.85 -2.37 -3.77
C PRO A 273 -7.74 -3.48 -3.24
N GLN A 274 -8.97 -3.56 -3.77
CA GLN A 274 -9.91 -4.61 -3.38
C GLN A 274 -9.32 -6.00 -3.65
N GLY A 275 -9.51 -6.91 -2.70
CA GLY A 275 -9.04 -8.29 -2.78
C GLY A 275 -7.62 -8.51 -2.27
N PHE A 276 -6.84 -7.46 -2.01
CA PHE A 276 -5.50 -7.60 -1.43
C PHE A 276 -5.59 -8.12 0.00
N THR A 277 -4.72 -9.05 0.37
CA THR A 277 -4.63 -9.55 1.75
C THR A 277 -3.45 -8.88 2.44
N LEU A 278 -3.73 -8.21 3.55
CA LEU A 278 -2.76 -7.53 4.39
C LEU A 278 -2.55 -8.36 5.65
N SER A 279 -1.32 -8.77 5.92
CA SER A 279 -0.94 -9.51 7.11
C SER A 279 0.13 -8.75 7.88
N LEU A 280 -0.04 -8.64 9.19
CA LEU A 280 0.88 -7.99 10.12
C LEU A 280 1.53 -9.04 11.01
N TYR A 281 2.85 -8.98 11.13
CA TYR A 281 3.66 -9.86 11.96
C TYR A 281 4.45 -9.05 12.98
N ASP A 282 4.66 -9.64 14.16
CA ASP A 282 5.51 -9.05 15.20
C ASP A 282 7.01 -9.29 14.93
N ASP A 283 7.87 -8.73 15.78
CA ASP A 283 9.33 -8.87 15.73
C ASP A 283 9.83 -10.30 16.00
N LEU A 284 8.96 -11.15 16.57
CA LEU A 284 9.22 -12.57 16.82
C LEU A 284 8.76 -13.47 15.66
N GLY A 285 8.14 -12.89 14.63
CA GLY A 285 7.66 -13.59 13.45
C GLY A 285 6.27 -14.22 13.58
N ASN A 286 5.53 -13.93 14.66
CA ASN A 286 4.15 -14.39 14.82
C ASN A 286 3.19 -13.49 14.04
N LYS A 287 2.16 -14.09 13.43
CA LYS A 287 1.09 -13.32 12.79
C LYS A 287 0.21 -12.68 13.87
N VAL A 288 0.11 -11.36 13.85
CA VAL A 288 -0.69 -10.57 14.78
C VAL A 288 -2.10 -10.35 14.22
N ALA A 289 -2.18 -9.92 12.96
CA ALA A 289 -3.45 -9.57 12.33
C ALA A 289 -3.43 -9.89 10.83
N GLU A 290 -4.61 -10.09 10.27
CA GLU A 290 -4.80 -10.29 8.83
C GLU A 290 -6.19 -9.82 8.41
N ALA A 291 -6.28 -9.18 7.25
CA ALA A 291 -7.55 -8.80 6.64
C ALA A 291 -7.43 -8.68 5.12
N THR A 292 -8.54 -8.90 4.42
CA THR A 292 -8.64 -8.65 2.99
C THR A 292 -9.28 -7.29 2.75
N SER A 293 -8.65 -6.47 1.91
CA SER A 293 -9.14 -5.13 1.56
C SER A 293 -10.44 -5.20 0.74
N SER A 294 -11.38 -4.34 1.09
CA SER A 294 -12.60 -4.08 0.32
C SER A 294 -12.42 -2.96 -0.71
N GLY A 295 -11.21 -2.39 -0.85
CA GLY A 295 -10.92 -1.23 -1.70
C GLY A 295 -10.98 0.13 -0.99
N SER A 296 -11.17 0.14 0.32
CA SER A 296 -11.14 1.33 1.19
C SER A 296 -10.12 1.13 2.32
N THR A 297 -10.31 1.80 3.46
CA THR A 297 -9.48 1.57 4.65
C THR A 297 -9.70 0.15 5.17
N THR A 298 -8.62 -0.62 5.24
CA THR A 298 -8.61 -1.96 5.81
C THR A 298 -8.22 -1.88 7.29
N ASN A 299 -9.01 -2.54 8.14
CA ASN A 299 -8.78 -2.57 9.59
C ASN A 299 -8.15 -3.91 9.98
N LEU A 300 -6.91 -3.88 10.44
CA LEU A 300 -6.21 -5.03 10.99
C LEU A 300 -6.47 -5.09 12.50
N ASN A 301 -7.17 -6.12 12.96
CA ASN A 301 -7.48 -6.30 14.39
C ASN A 301 -6.23 -6.72 15.17
N VAL A 302 -5.68 -5.79 15.95
CA VAL A 302 -4.52 -5.96 16.81
C VAL A 302 -4.89 -6.00 18.29
N LEU A 303 -6.16 -6.25 18.63
CA LEU A 303 -6.64 -6.29 20.02
C LEU A 303 -5.76 -7.18 20.93
N SER A 304 -5.32 -8.32 20.39
CA SER A 304 -4.48 -9.28 21.12
C SER A 304 -3.02 -8.88 21.24
N ASP A 305 -2.61 -7.75 20.64
CA ASP A 305 -1.22 -7.28 20.57
C ASP A 305 -1.20 -5.78 20.19
N ALA A 306 -1.86 -4.96 21.01
CA ALA A 306 -2.10 -3.55 20.66
C ALA A 306 -0.82 -2.73 20.61
N VAL A 307 0.24 -3.17 21.29
CA VAL A 307 1.61 -2.77 21.02
C VAL A 307 2.26 -3.98 20.36
N VAL A 308 2.55 -3.89 19.06
CA VAL A 308 2.93 -5.09 18.29
C VAL A 308 4.27 -5.63 18.78
N GLY A 309 4.29 -6.93 19.09
CA GLY A 309 5.48 -7.64 19.51
C GLY A 309 6.00 -7.19 20.87
N ARG A 310 7.28 -6.83 20.91
CA ARG A 310 7.92 -6.16 22.06
C ARG A 310 8.06 -4.67 21.79
N GLY A 311 7.03 -4.02 21.25
CA GLY A 311 7.01 -2.58 21.10
C GLY A 311 8.11 -2.01 20.22
N TRP A 312 8.71 -2.81 19.34
CA TRP A 312 9.64 -2.37 18.31
C TRP A 312 9.55 -3.28 17.08
N GLY A 313 9.70 -2.68 15.91
CA GLY A 313 9.67 -3.38 14.63
C GLY A 313 8.33 -4.00 14.27
N GLY A 314 8.40 -5.07 13.48
CA GLY A 314 7.25 -5.75 12.87
C GLY A 314 7.30 -5.72 11.35
N VAL A 315 6.46 -6.55 10.72
CA VAL A 315 6.48 -6.77 9.26
C VAL A 315 5.08 -6.74 8.68
N PHE A 316 4.88 -5.91 7.67
CA PHE A 316 3.74 -6.03 6.77
C PHE A 316 4.07 -6.98 5.63
N ARG A 317 3.20 -7.96 5.38
CA ARG A 317 3.18 -8.76 4.15
C ARG A 317 1.87 -8.51 3.44
N ILE A 318 1.95 -8.15 2.18
CA ILE A 318 0.81 -7.76 1.35
C ILE A 318 0.78 -8.69 0.16
N TYR A 319 -0.34 -9.37 -0.01
CA TYR A 319 -0.59 -10.28 -1.11
C TYR A 319 -1.61 -9.66 -2.06
N ASP A 320 -1.38 -9.81 -3.36
CA ASP A 320 -2.36 -9.41 -4.37
C ASP A 320 -3.63 -10.27 -4.29
N ALA A 321 -4.63 -9.93 -5.11
CA ALA A 321 -5.90 -10.67 -5.14
C ALA A 321 -5.75 -12.14 -5.61
N SER A 322 -4.62 -12.50 -6.22
CA SER A 322 -4.31 -13.88 -6.64
C SER A 322 -3.54 -14.67 -5.57
N GLY A 323 -3.16 -14.02 -4.47
CA GLY A 323 -2.39 -14.62 -3.37
C GLY A 323 -0.87 -14.56 -3.56
N ASN A 324 -0.35 -13.85 -4.55
CA ASN A 324 1.09 -13.65 -4.71
C ASN A 324 1.58 -12.55 -3.77
N LEU A 325 2.77 -12.73 -3.20
CA LEU A 325 3.38 -11.69 -2.37
C LEU A 325 3.70 -10.46 -3.24
N CYS A 326 3.02 -9.36 -2.98
CA CYS A 326 3.22 -8.09 -3.67
C CYS A 326 4.26 -7.21 -2.95
N LEU A 327 4.22 -7.16 -1.62
CA LEU A 327 5.17 -6.39 -0.81
C LEU A 327 5.44 -7.07 0.53
N ALA A 328 6.70 -7.01 0.97
CA ALA A 328 7.07 -7.27 2.36
C ALA A 328 7.90 -6.10 2.89
N LYS A 329 7.43 -5.45 3.96
CA LYS A 329 8.09 -4.28 4.56
C LYS A 329 8.33 -4.50 6.04
N ASN A 330 9.59 -4.42 6.44
CA ASN A 330 9.99 -4.39 7.84
C ASN A 330 9.96 -2.94 8.35
N PHE A 331 9.44 -2.78 9.56
CA PHE A 331 9.52 -1.54 10.32
C PHE A 331 10.63 -1.67 11.37
N VAL A 332 11.24 -0.54 11.71
CA VAL A 332 12.26 -0.46 12.76
C VAL A 332 11.69 0.15 14.04
N ASP A 333 10.65 0.96 13.89
CA ASP A 333 9.86 1.56 14.95
C ASP A 333 8.68 0.65 15.32
N SER A 334 8.08 0.92 16.49
CA SER A 334 6.91 0.19 16.98
C SER A 334 5.72 0.38 16.03
N ILE A 335 4.97 -0.70 15.79
CA ILE A 335 3.63 -0.67 15.21
C ILE A 335 2.64 -0.72 16.37
N VAL A 336 1.70 0.21 16.43
CA VAL A 336 0.78 0.34 17.56
C VAL A 336 -0.65 0.42 17.06
N GLY A 337 -1.58 -0.19 17.78
CA GLY A 337 -3.01 0.02 17.59
C GLY A 337 -3.32 1.51 17.52
N SER A 338 -4.21 1.87 16.60
CA SER A 338 -4.53 3.21 16.12
C SER A 338 -3.54 3.90 15.16
N ASP A 339 -2.46 3.24 14.78
CA ASP A 339 -1.63 3.70 13.66
C ASP A 339 -2.38 3.56 12.33
N THR A 340 -2.13 4.51 11.43
CA THR A 340 -2.60 4.49 10.05
C THR A 340 -1.41 4.40 9.10
N TYR A 341 -1.49 3.47 8.17
CA TYR A 341 -0.52 3.24 7.12
C TYR A 341 -1.16 3.50 5.76
N ALA A 342 -0.34 3.97 4.82
CA ALA A 342 -0.71 4.14 3.43
C ALA A 342 0.06 3.13 2.59
N LEU A 343 -0.67 2.30 1.82
CA LEU A 343 -0.07 1.44 0.81
C LEU A 343 0.20 2.26 -0.45
N VAL A 344 1.46 2.31 -0.85
CA VAL A 344 1.89 2.88 -2.13
C VAL A 344 1.81 1.78 -3.18
N VAL A 345 0.78 1.85 -4.01
CA VAL A 345 0.57 0.92 -5.11
C VAL A 345 0.19 1.68 -6.37
N HIS A 346 0.85 1.36 -7.46
CA HIS A 346 0.48 1.82 -8.80
C HIS A 346 -0.31 0.73 -9.49
N ARG A 347 -1.24 1.10 -10.37
CA ARG A 347 -1.95 0.16 -11.24
C ARG A 347 -1.56 0.41 -12.68
N ILE A 348 -1.24 -0.64 -13.41
CA ILE A 348 -0.87 -0.58 -14.82
C ILE A 348 -1.88 -1.43 -15.57
N ILE A 349 -2.56 -0.80 -16.52
CA ILE A 349 -3.54 -1.43 -17.38
C ILE A 349 -2.98 -1.42 -18.79
N THR A 350 -2.86 -2.60 -19.39
CA THR A 350 -2.41 -2.77 -20.78
C THR A 350 -3.53 -3.43 -21.56
N THR A 351 -4.01 -2.74 -22.60
CA THR A 351 -5.04 -3.27 -23.50
C THR A 351 -4.45 -3.52 -24.87
N PHE A 352 -4.60 -4.74 -25.38
CA PHE A 352 -4.17 -5.14 -26.71
C PHE A 352 -5.34 -5.11 -27.70
N TYR A 353 -5.05 -4.68 -28.92
CA TYR A 353 -6.01 -4.60 -30.02
C TYR A 353 -5.39 -5.15 -31.30
N ASP A 354 -6.24 -5.34 -32.32
CA ASP A 354 -5.83 -5.64 -33.69
C ASP A 354 -4.89 -6.86 -33.76
N GLU A 355 -5.32 -7.99 -33.18
CA GLU A 355 -4.51 -9.23 -33.09
C GLU A 355 -3.16 -9.01 -32.37
N ASP A 356 -3.20 -8.23 -31.29
CA ASP A 356 -2.04 -7.89 -30.45
C ASP A 356 -0.94 -7.09 -31.18
N THR A 357 -1.32 -6.28 -32.17
CA THR A 357 -0.42 -5.38 -32.92
C THR A 357 -0.60 -3.90 -32.58
N ARG A 358 -1.55 -3.58 -31.69
CA ARG A 358 -1.70 -2.26 -31.07
C ARG A 358 -1.83 -2.41 -29.55
N ALA A 359 -1.18 -1.53 -28.80
CA ALA A 359 -1.26 -1.51 -27.34
C ALA A 359 -1.66 -0.12 -26.80
N GLU A 360 -2.49 -0.10 -25.77
CA GLU A 360 -2.76 1.07 -24.95
C GLU A 360 -2.38 0.77 -23.51
N ILE A 361 -1.50 1.56 -22.94
CA ILE A 361 -0.95 1.40 -21.60
C ILE A 361 -1.38 2.60 -20.77
N GLN A 362 -2.03 2.35 -19.65
CA GLN A 362 -2.44 3.37 -18.69
C GLN A 362 -1.75 3.11 -17.34
N ILE A 363 -1.06 4.12 -16.83
CA ILE A 363 -0.40 4.09 -15.52
C ILE A 363 -1.20 4.97 -14.55
N LEU A 364 -1.77 4.34 -13.52
CA LEU A 364 -2.49 5.02 -12.45
C LEU A 364 -1.61 5.06 -11.21
N PHE A 365 -1.11 6.26 -10.88
CA PHE A 365 -0.25 6.44 -9.72
C PHE A 365 -1.01 6.37 -8.40
N SER A 366 -0.30 5.86 -7.37
CA SER A 366 -0.71 6.05 -5.99
C SER A 366 -0.78 7.54 -5.65
N THR A 367 -1.80 7.94 -4.88
CA THR A 367 -1.91 9.31 -4.36
C THR A 367 -0.84 9.66 -3.31
N TYR A 368 -0.09 8.67 -2.81
CA TYR A 368 0.91 8.86 -1.75
C TYR A 368 2.34 9.04 -2.28
N GLN A 369 2.61 8.60 -3.50
CA GLN A 369 3.92 8.74 -4.14
C GLN A 369 3.74 8.73 -5.64
N LEU A 370 4.31 9.69 -6.34
CA LEU A 370 4.18 9.84 -7.80
C LEU A 370 5.43 9.35 -8.55
N LYS A 371 6.07 8.31 -8.02
CA LYS A 371 7.23 7.67 -8.65
C LYS A 371 6.98 6.18 -8.82
N LEU A 372 6.98 5.73 -10.07
CA LEU A 372 6.92 4.35 -10.51
C LEU A 372 8.35 3.88 -10.80
N PRO A 373 8.88 2.88 -10.08
CA PRO A 373 10.17 2.30 -10.44
C PRO A 373 10.09 1.59 -11.79
N LYS A 374 11.25 1.32 -12.39
CA LYS A 374 11.36 0.54 -13.63
C LYS A 374 10.49 -0.72 -13.60
N THR A 375 9.45 -0.72 -14.42
CA THR A 375 8.43 -1.78 -14.48
C THR A 375 8.23 -2.22 -15.91
N VAL A 376 8.26 -3.54 -16.15
CA VAL A 376 7.93 -4.10 -17.48
C VAL A 376 6.42 -3.95 -17.71
N VAL A 377 6.03 -3.20 -18.72
CA VAL A 377 4.62 -2.93 -19.05
C VAL A 377 4.13 -3.70 -20.27
N LEU A 378 5.07 -4.09 -21.13
CA LEU A 378 4.81 -4.70 -22.42
C LEU A 378 5.98 -5.63 -22.78
N SER A 379 5.68 -6.73 -23.46
CA SER A 379 6.67 -7.59 -24.11
C SER A 379 6.29 -7.80 -25.57
N ALA A 380 7.27 -7.81 -26.47
CA ALA A 380 7.09 -8.19 -27.86
C ALA A 380 7.78 -9.54 -28.11
N VAL A 381 7.08 -10.46 -28.75
CA VAL A 381 7.55 -11.84 -28.96
C VAL A 381 7.52 -12.15 -30.44
N SER A 382 8.60 -12.76 -30.94
CA SER A 382 8.58 -13.31 -32.29
C SER A 382 7.85 -14.65 -32.32
N VAL A 383 6.86 -14.80 -33.20
CA VAL A 383 6.13 -16.04 -33.47
C VAL A 383 6.70 -16.81 -34.67
N ASP A 384 7.75 -16.31 -35.32
CA ASP A 384 8.50 -16.99 -36.37
C ASP A 384 9.96 -17.19 -35.94
N ASP A 385 10.30 -18.44 -35.59
CA ASP A 385 11.64 -18.80 -35.09
C ASP A 385 12.73 -18.81 -36.17
N THR A 386 12.38 -18.58 -37.44
CA THR A 386 13.32 -18.77 -38.56
C THR A 386 14.09 -17.51 -38.93
N THR A 387 13.61 -16.32 -38.55
CA THR A 387 14.20 -15.03 -38.95
C THR A 387 14.45 -14.15 -37.72
N PRO A 388 15.69 -13.64 -37.51
CA PRO A 388 15.93 -12.69 -36.42
C PRO A 388 15.24 -11.36 -36.73
N TYR A 389 14.45 -10.86 -35.78
CA TYR A 389 13.87 -9.52 -35.86
C TYR A 389 14.65 -8.56 -34.97
N TYR A 390 14.59 -7.27 -35.28
CA TYR A 390 15.18 -6.22 -34.45
C TYR A 390 14.10 -5.20 -34.16
N ALA A 391 13.96 -4.77 -32.91
CA ALA A 391 12.91 -3.86 -32.50
C ALA A 391 13.40 -2.71 -31.63
N GLY A 392 12.72 -1.59 -31.73
CA GLY A 392 12.96 -0.37 -30.96
C GLY A 392 11.67 0.42 -30.81
N ILE A 393 11.72 1.48 -30.00
CA ILE A 393 10.59 2.39 -29.80
C ILE A 393 10.93 3.74 -30.41
N ILE A 394 9.96 4.32 -31.10
CA ILE A 394 9.97 5.71 -31.55
C ILE A 394 8.89 6.46 -30.77
N LEU A 395 9.24 7.62 -30.21
CA LEU A 395 8.30 8.62 -29.72
C LEU A 395 8.08 9.68 -30.78
N TYR A 396 6.82 10.08 -30.98
CA TYR A 396 6.46 11.25 -31.79
C TYR A 396 5.92 12.37 -30.88
N PRO A 397 6.76 13.32 -30.46
CA PRO A 397 6.35 14.41 -29.57
C PRO A 397 5.23 15.28 -30.15
N GLU A 398 5.19 15.46 -31.47
CA GLU A 398 4.19 16.27 -32.17
C GLU A 398 2.76 15.67 -32.11
N HIS A 399 2.66 14.37 -31.83
CA HIS A 399 1.41 13.65 -31.63
C HIS A 399 1.12 13.37 -30.14
N SER A 400 2.01 13.83 -29.27
CA SER A 400 1.97 13.57 -27.83
C SER A 400 1.55 14.82 -27.05
N LEU A 401 0.84 14.61 -25.95
CA LEU A 401 0.65 15.59 -24.90
C LEU A 401 1.62 15.25 -23.76
N ILE A 402 2.75 15.95 -23.69
CA ILE A 402 3.76 15.76 -22.63
C ILE A 402 3.60 16.89 -21.63
N GLN A 403 3.16 16.55 -20.41
CA GLN A 403 2.94 17.55 -19.35
C GLN A 403 4.28 18.00 -18.76
N PRO A 404 4.42 19.27 -18.36
CA PRO A 404 5.69 19.81 -17.85
C PRO A 404 6.29 19.08 -16.64
N ASP A 405 5.44 18.41 -15.85
CA ASP A 405 5.81 17.72 -14.63
C ASP A 405 6.14 16.24 -14.82
N LEU A 406 6.12 15.72 -16.05
CA LEU A 406 6.46 14.32 -16.35
C LEU A 406 7.98 14.15 -16.53
N GLU A 407 8.54 13.19 -15.82
CA GLU A 407 9.83 12.57 -16.14
C GLU A 407 9.60 11.10 -16.43
N LEU A 408 10.01 10.63 -17.60
CA LEU A 408 9.71 9.29 -18.09
C LEU A 408 10.95 8.69 -18.76
N VAL A 409 11.29 7.47 -18.35
CA VAL A 409 12.29 6.63 -19.01
C VAL A 409 11.58 5.43 -19.61
N ILE A 410 11.68 5.28 -20.93
CA ILE A 410 11.21 4.09 -21.65
C ILE A 410 12.43 3.29 -22.07
N GLU A 411 12.59 2.09 -21.53
CA GLU A 411 13.66 1.19 -21.89
C GLU A 411 13.13 0.03 -22.72
N VAL A 412 13.82 -0.26 -23.81
CA VAL A 412 13.68 -1.50 -24.56
C VAL A 412 14.86 -2.40 -24.22
N SER A 413 14.62 -3.65 -23.84
CA SER A 413 15.69 -4.58 -23.47
C SER A 413 15.40 -6.04 -23.80
N ASN A 414 16.47 -6.80 -23.99
CA ASN A 414 16.46 -8.26 -24.05
C ASN A 414 17.45 -8.82 -23.01
N SER A 415 17.87 -10.08 -23.13
CA SER A 415 18.79 -10.70 -22.18
C SER A 415 20.25 -10.20 -22.25
N THR A 416 20.65 -9.54 -23.34
CA THR A 416 22.05 -9.14 -23.62
C THR A 416 22.24 -7.65 -23.84
N SER A 417 21.17 -6.91 -24.16
CA SER A 417 21.21 -5.54 -24.65
C SER A 417 20.02 -4.74 -24.13
N SER A 418 20.23 -3.45 -23.89
CA SER A 418 19.20 -2.50 -23.48
C SER A 418 19.51 -1.11 -24.05
N ASP A 419 18.47 -0.37 -24.39
CA ASP A 419 18.58 1.05 -24.72
C ASP A 419 17.33 1.80 -24.22
N SER A 420 17.47 3.10 -23.95
CA SER A 420 16.43 3.88 -23.27
C SER A 420 16.24 5.27 -23.83
N LEU A 421 14.99 5.70 -23.87
CA LEU A 421 14.58 7.09 -24.09
C LEU A 421 14.35 7.77 -22.75
N LEU A 422 14.93 8.96 -22.59
CA LEU A 422 14.57 9.89 -21.51
C LEU A 422 13.66 10.98 -22.07
N ILE A 423 12.50 11.15 -21.45
CA ILE A 423 11.47 12.11 -21.84
C ILE A 423 11.22 13.00 -20.63
N SER A 424 11.62 14.27 -20.75
CA SER A 424 11.36 15.30 -19.75
C SER A 424 10.30 16.26 -20.26
N GLY A 425 9.22 16.41 -19.50
CA GLY A 425 8.15 17.36 -19.78
C GLY A 425 8.59 18.81 -19.65
N ALA A 426 9.59 19.08 -18.81
CA ALA A 426 10.18 20.41 -18.67
C ALA A 426 10.93 20.85 -19.92
N SER A 427 11.37 19.90 -20.76
CA SER A 427 12.03 20.16 -22.04
C SER A 427 11.69 19.06 -23.05
N PRO A 428 10.44 19.05 -23.60
CA PRO A 428 10.00 18.01 -24.50
C PRO A 428 10.88 17.96 -25.76
N PRO A 429 11.14 16.78 -26.33
CA PRO A 429 11.92 16.67 -27.56
C PRO A 429 11.26 17.43 -28.70
N ALA A 430 12.06 18.12 -29.52
CA ALA A 430 11.57 18.95 -30.63
C ALA A 430 11.14 18.15 -31.88
N GLY A 431 11.42 16.85 -31.91
CA GLY A 431 11.06 15.94 -33.00
C GLY A 431 11.21 14.48 -32.57
N PRO A 432 10.96 13.52 -33.48
CA PRO A 432 10.97 12.11 -33.14
C PRO A 432 12.28 11.66 -32.50
N VAL A 433 12.17 10.86 -31.44
CA VAL A 433 13.30 10.25 -30.74
C VAL A 433 13.12 8.75 -30.66
N GLU A 434 14.19 8.00 -30.88
CA GLU A 434 14.14 6.56 -31.03
C GLU A 434 15.21 5.85 -30.20
N THR A 435 14.90 4.63 -29.75
CA THR A 435 15.92 3.72 -29.23
C THR A 435 16.65 3.04 -30.38
N SER A 436 17.84 2.53 -30.09
CA SER A 436 18.52 1.55 -30.93
C SER A 436 17.63 0.33 -31.17
N LEU A 437 17.76 -0.27 -32.36
CA LEU A 437 17.08 -1.52 -32.70
C LEU A 437 17.79 -2.70 -32.03
N ILE A 438 17.09 -3.39 -31.14
CA ILE A 438 17.58 -4.53 -30.35
C ILE A 438 17.05 -5.83 -30.95
N LYS A 439 17.94 -6.81 -31.09
CA LYS A 439 17.59 -8.12 -31.63
C LYS A 439 16.59 -8.87 -30.74
N ILE A 440 15.55 -9.43 -31.34
CA ILE A 440 14.64 -10.41 -30.78
C ILE A 440 15.14 -11.78 -31.26
N ASP A 441 15.79 -12.54 -30.38
CA ASP A 441 16.22 -13.90 -30.71
C ASP A 441 15.00 -14.83 -30.74
N SER A 442 15.05 -15.86 -31.60
CA SER A 442 14.06 -16.95 -31.57
C SER A 442 14.03 -17.55 -30.16
N SER A 443 12.83 -17.75 -29.61
CA SER A 443 12.56 -18.10 -28.19
C SER A 443 12.71 -17.02 -27.11
N THR A 444 13.04 -15.76 -27.45
CA THR A 444 13.12 -14.66 -26.46
C THR A 444 12.07 -13.58 -26.68
N SER A 445 11.78 -12.82 -25.61
CA SER A 445 10.95 -11.62 -25.70
C SER A 445 11.77 -10.35 -25.54
N LEU A 446 11.40 -9.34 -26.31
CA LEU A 446 11.79 -7.96 -26.06
C LEU A 446 10.90 -7.41 -24.95
N LYS A 447 11.48 -6.78 -23.93
CA LYS A 447 10.75 -6.15 -22.84
C LYS A 447 10.77 -4.65 -23.01
N VAL A 448 9.61 -4.03 -22.83
CA VAL A 448 9.47 -2.59 -22.72
C VAL A 448 9.19 -2.26 -21.26
N SER A 449 10.12 -1.55 -20.64
CA SER A 449 10.04 -1.14 -19.25
C SER A 449 9.88 0.38 -19.14
N ILE A 450 9.13 0.81 -18.15
CA ILE A 450 8.89 2.21 -17.86
C ILE A 450 9.34 2.53 -16.43
N GLU A 451 10.13 3.58 -16.26
CA GLU A 451 10.28 4.30 -15.00
C GLU A 451 9.66 5.69 -15.19
N ALA A 452 8.81 6.12 -14.27
CA ALA A 452 8.10 7.39 -14.41
C ALA A 452 8.01 8.12 -13.09
N SER A 453 8.10 9.44 -13.13
CA SER A 453 7.77 10.30 -12.00
C SER A 453 7.01 11.55 -12.43
N LYS A 454 6.12 12.01 -11.55
CA LYS A 454 5.32 13.23 -11.73
C LYS A 454 5.37 14.10 -10.48
N GLU A 455 5.13 15.40 -10.63
CA GLU A 455 4.99 16.30 -9.49
C GLU A 455 3.53 16.43 -9.02
N SER A 456 2.55 16.09 -9.87
CA SER A 456 1.12 16.24 -9.58
C SER A 456 0.26 15.09 -10.13
N THR A 457 -0.84 14.79 -9.45
CA THR A 457 -1.89 13.87 -9.92
C THR A 457 -2.89 14.53 -10.87
N ASN A 458 -2.86 15.86 -11.00
CA ASN A 458 -3.92 16.61 -11.71
C ASN A 458 -3.71 16.70 -13.22
N ASN A 459 -2.50 16.36 -13.69
CA ASN A 459 -2.15 16.40 -15.09
C ASN A 459 -2.07 14.96 -15.62
N SER A 460 -2.48 14.71 -16.86
CA SER A 460 -2.26 13.45 -17.57
C SER A 460 -1.42 13.73 -18.81
N SER A 461 -0.38 12.92 -19.02
CA SER A 461 0.38 12.91 -20.26
C SER A 461 -0.08 11.76 -21.14
N ARG A 462 -0.21 12.02 -22.44
CA ARG A 462 -0.54 11.00 -23.43
C ARG A 462 0.53 10.99 -24.51
N LEU A 463 1.27 9.90 -24.59
CA LEU A 463 2.38 9.73 -25.52
C LEU A 463 1.96 8.82 -26.67
N TYR A 464 2.28 9.24 -27.88
CA TYR A 464 2.16 8.43 -29.08
C TYR A 464 3.51 7.83 -29.42
N LEU A 465 3.60 6.51 -29.24
CA LEU A 465 4.78 5.71 -29.48
C LEU A 465 4.50 4.74 -30.63
N GLU A 466 5.54 4.32 -31.33
CA GLU A 466 5.49 3.18 -32.23
C GLU A 466 6.57 2.19 -31.83
N LEU A 467 6.19 0.92 -31.66
CA LEU A 467 7.17 -0.16 -31.67
C LEU A 467 7.50 -0.47 -33.13
N VAL A 468 8.76 -0.29 -33.50
CA VAL A 468 9.26 -0.58 -34.85
C VAL A 468 9.99 -1.89 -34.80
N TYR A 469 9.73 -2.77 -35.75
CA TYR A 469 10.54 -3.97 -35.94
C TYR A 469 10.91 -4.18 -37.41
N CYS A 470 12.13 -4.67 -37.61
CA CYS A 470 12.77 -4.83 -38.91
C CYS A 470 13.46 -6.21 -39.00
N VAL A 471 13.51 -6.80 -40.19
CA VAL A 471 14.17 -8.10 -40.45
C VAL A 471 15.71 -7.99 -40.41
N ASP A 472 16.26 -6.86 -40.85
CA ASP A 472 17.70 -6.57 -40.77
C ASP A 472 17.96 -5.05 -40.83
N PRO A 473 18.48 -4.42 -39.77
CA PRO A 473 18.75 -2.99 -39.73
C PRO A 473 19.86 -2.54 -40.71
N GLN A 474 20.74 -3.43 -41.16
CA GLN A 474 21.83 -3.10 -42.08
C GLN A 474 21.44 -3.16 -43.57
N LEU A 475 20.34 -3.83 -43.90
CA LEU A 475 19.94 -4.10 -45.30
C LEU A 475 18.88 -3.15 -45.88
N LYS A 476 18.53 -2.05 -45.20
CA LYS A 476 17.33 -1.23 -45.55
C LYS A 476 16.08 -2.13 -45.71
N SER A 477 15.91 -3.03 -44.74
CA SER A 477 14.84 -4.03 -44.76
C SER A 477 13.45 -3.42 -44.56
N VAL A 478 12.42 -4.23 -44.79
CA VAL A 478 11.03 -3.87 -44.50
C VAL A 478 10.86 -3.80 -42.98
N CYS A 479 10.50 -2.61 -42.50
CA CYS A 479 10.09 -2.39 -41.13
C CYS A 479 8.57 -2.25 -41.06
N VAL A 480 8.00 -2.61 -39.93
CA VAL A 480 6.59 -2.40 -39.64
C VAL A 480 6.49 -1.71 -38.27
N TYR A 481 5.44 -0.90 -38.15
CA TYR A 481 5.22 0.03 -37.07
C TYR A 481 3.93 -0.33 -36.36
N TYR A 482 4.03 -0.61 -35.07
CA TYR A 482 2.90 -0.96 -34.22
C TYR A 482 2.59 0.19 -33.27
N PRO A 483 1.39 0.78 -33.35
CA PRO A 483 1.03 1.89 -32.48
C PRO A 483 0.96 1.47 -31.01
N VAL A 484 1.58 2.27 -30.16
CA VAL A 484 1.51 2.15 -28.70
C VAL A 484 1.10 3.50 -28.13
N THR A 485 -0.04 3.56 -27.44
CA THR A 485 -0.43 4.74 -26.66
C THR A 485 -0.04 4.53 -25.21
N LEU A 486 0.63 5.51 -24.61
CA LEU A 486 0.97 5.49 -23.20
C LEU A 486 0.32 6.69 -22.49
N GLU A 487 -0.53 6.43 -21.51
CA GLU A 487 -1.14 7.42 -20.63
C GLU A 487 -0.53 7.33 -19.23
N VAL A 488 -0.06 8.47 -18.69
CA VAL A 488 0.71 8.57 -17.43
C VAL A 488 0.21 9.70 -16.54
#